data_AF-A0A1T5BG73-F1
#
_entry.id   AF-A0A1T5BG73-F1
#
_cell.length_a   1.000
_cell.length_b   1.000
_cell.length_c   1.000
_cell.angle_alpha   90.00
_cell.angle_beta   90.00
_cell.angle_gamma   90.00
#
_symmetry.space_group_name_H-M   'P 1'
#
loop_
_entity.id
_entity.type
_entity.pdbx_description
1 polymer ?
#
loop_
_entity_poly.entity_id
_entity_poly.type
_entity_poly.pdbx_seq_one_letter_code
_entity_poly.pdbx_strand_id
1 'polypeptide(L)'
;MRPFADSFPGYHRRADTSARYRRFAPLFIDKYKVDTSGYDVIKGWRADSSYYLIAKKFVRDELDASLLREALLLGDLGIQYCFRSEKAFEKIAQTYLPIEEVSKDIYLEKYNCRDNNARTNLYELIESDRNTFKDTFSKYI
;
A
#
# COMPACT_ATOMS: atom_id res chain seq x y z
N MET A 1 -2.70 27.40 11.86
CA MET A 1 -3.00 25.98 11.60
C MET A 1 -2.15 25.58 10.40
N ARG A 2 -1.14 24.70 10.56
CA ARG A 2 -0.30 24.30 9.42
C ARG A 2 -1.14 23.40 8.50
N PRO A 3 -1.03 23.53 7.17
CA PRO A 3 -1.73 22.64 6.24
C PRO A 3 -1.28 21.20 6.47
N PHE A 4 -2.25 20.28 6.57
CA PHE A 4 -2.04 18.84 6.78
C PHE A 4 -1.22 18.16 5.66
N ALA A 5 -1.03 18.85 4.53
CA ALA A 5 -0.17 18.44 3.42
C ALA A 5 1.31 18.28 3.82
N ASP A 6 1.75 18.95 4.89
CA ASP A 6 3.15 18.87 5.38
C ASP A 6 3.38 17.70 6.37
N SER A 7 2.33 17.00 6.79
CA SER A 7 2.42 15.92 7.81
C SER A 7 3.04 14.63 7.27
N PHE A 8 3.03 14.45 5.95
CA PHE A 8 3.64 13.30 5.28
C PHE A 8 4.32 13.78 4.00
N PRO A 9 5.56 14.28 4.08
CA PRO A 9 6.29 14.63 2.87
C PRO A 9 6.45 13.34 2.06
N GLY A 10 6.51 13.45 0.71
CA GLY A 10 6.53 12.36 -0.28
C GLY A 10 7.67 11.33 -0.22
N TYR A 11 8.07 10.92 0.99
CA TYR A 11 9.16 10.03 1.38
C TYR A 11 8.68 8.60 1.59
N HIS A 12 7.41 8.28 1.30
CA HIS A 12 6.84 6.95 1.49
C HIS A 12 7.60 5.84 0.73
N ARG A 13 8.25 6.18 -0.38
CA ARG A 13 9.00 5.22 -1.22
C ARG A 13 10.47 5.02 -0.83
N ARG A 14 11.04 5.86 0.04
CA ARG A 14 12.45 5.68 0.44
C ARG A 14 12.61 4.42 1.28
N ALA A 15 13.69 3.67 1.09
CA ALA A 15 14.00 2.56 2.00
C ALA A 15 14.08 3.07 3.44
N ASP A 16 13.42 2.38 4.37
CA ASP A 16 13.52 2.70 5.79
C ASP A 16 14.83 2.14 6.34
N THR A 17 15.55 2.96 7.09
CA THR A 17 16.89 2.64 7.62
C THR A 17 16.90 2.47 9.15
N SER A 18 15.74 2.56 9.79
CA SER A 18 15.58 2.35 11.23
C SER A 18 16.08 0.97 11.65
N ALA A 19 16.57 0.87 12.90
CA ALA A 19 17.11 -0.38 13.43
C ALA A 19 16.07 -1.51 13.44
N ARG A 20 14.83 -1.22 13.84
CA ARG A 20 13.70 -2.16 13.80
C ARG A 20 13.44 -2.67 12.38
N TYR A 21 13.33 -1.76 11.40
CA TYR A 21 13.07 -2.15 10.02
C TYR A 21 14.20 -3.02 9.44
N ARG A 22 15.46 -2.64 9.64
CA ARG A 22 16.62 -3.43 9.17
C ARG A 22 16.65 -4.83 9.76
N ARG A 23 16.22 -4.99 11.02
CA ARG A 23 16.14 -6.28 11.70
C ARG A 23 14.98 -7.15 11.19
N PHE A 24 13.81 -6.55 11.03
CA PHE A 24 12.56 -7.30 10.82
C PHE A 24 12.15 -7.43 9.35
N ALA A 25 12.53 -6.52 8.46
CA ALA A 25 12.18 -6.61 7.04
C ALA A 25 12.70 -7.90 6.37
N PRO A 26 13.94 -8.36 6.59
CA PRO A 26 14.41 -9.63 6.03
C PRO A 26 13.60 -10.83 6.54
N LEU A 27 13.25 -10.86 7.83
CA LEU A 27 12.45 -11.93 8.44
C LEU A 27 11.02 -11.94 7.90
N PHE A 28 10.42 -10.77 7.72
CA PHE A 28 9.11 -10.62 7.10
C PHE A 28 9.11 -11.18 5.67
N ILE A 29 10.10 -10.79 4.87
CA ILE A 29 10.25 -11.28 3.50
C ILE A 29 10.47 -12.78 3.51
N ASP A 30 11.36 -13.31 4.35
CA ASP A 30 11.64 -14.74 4.35
C ASP A 30 10.42 -15.59 4.72
N LYS A 31 9.64 -15.13 5.70
CA LYS A 31 8.43 -15.81 6.17
C LYS A 31 7.24 -15.72 5.20
N TYR A 32 7.05 -14.57 4.54
CA TYR A 32 5.83 -14.30 3.77
C TYR A 32 6.05 -14.12 2.26
N LYS A 33 7.29 -14.21 1.75
CA LYS A 33 7.53 -14.20 0.31
C LYS A 33 6.79 -15.36 -0.35
N VAL A 34 6.12 -15.07 -1.45
CA VAL A 34 5.51 -16.08 -2.31
C VAL A 34 6.48 -16.34 -3.45
N ASP A 35 6.83 -17.60 -3.70
CA ASP A 35 7.57 -17.95 -4.91
C ASP A 35 6.66 -17.71 -6.12
N THR A 36 7.12 -16.82 -6.99
CA THR A 36 6.39 -16.36 -8.17
C THR A 36 7.08 -16.78 -9.46
N SER A 37 8.19 -17.54 -9.39
CA SER A 37 9.03 -17.91 -10.54
C SER A 37 8.29 -18.69 -11.61
N GLY A 38 7.31 -19.52 -11.22
CA GLY A 38 6.50 -20.34 -12.13
C GLY A 38 5.31 -19.62 -12.80
N TYR A 39 5.15 -18.31 -12.59
CA TYR A 39 3.97 -17.57 -13.07
C TYR A 39 4.32 -16.57 -14.18
N ASP A 40 3.61 -16.71 -15.31
CA ASP A 40 3.65 -15.79 -16.45
C ASP A 40 3.00 -14.42 -16.10
N VAL A 41 1.92 -14.45 -15.30
CA VAL A 41 1.13 -13.29 -14.88
C VAL A 41 0.78 -13.41 -13.40
N ILE A 42 0.95 -12.32 -12.66
CA ILE A 42 0.51 -12.18 -11.26
C ILE A 42 -0.63 -11.18 -11.21
N LYS A 43 -1.76 -11.56 -10.64
CA LYS A 43 -2.91 -10.70 -10.38
C LYS A 43 -3.03 -10.44 -8.89
N GLY A 44 -3.19 -9.19 -8.50
CA GLY A 44 -3.36 -8.83 -7.09
C GLY A 44 -4.00 -7.47 -6.90
N TRP A 45 -4.16 -7.09 -5.64
CA TRP A 45 -4.56 -5.73 -5.27
C TRP A 45 -3.45 -4.74 -5.64
N ARG A 46 -3.84 -3.58 -6.14
CA ARG A 46 -2.93 -2.49 -6.45
C ARG A 46 -2.36 -1.94 -5.15
N ALA A 47 -1.03 -1.95 -5.04
CA ALA A 47 -0.34 -1.28 -3.95
C ALA A 47 -0.02 0.18 -4.36
N ASP A 48 -0.77 1.14 -3.80
CA ASP A 48 -0.46 2.56 -3.96
C ASP A 48 0.69 3.01 -3.03
N SER A 49 0.99 4.32 -2.99
CA SER A 49 2.06 4.85 -2.15
C SER A 49 1.84 4.63 -0.64
N SER A 50 0.59 4.52 -0.19
CA SER A 50 0.23 4.34 1.23
C SER A 50 0.60 2.95 1.74
N TYR A 51 0.62 1.94 0.87
CA TYR A 51 1.03 0.58 1.22
C TYR A 51 2.46 0.53 1.77
N TYR A 52 3.37 1.34 1.23
CA TYR A 52 4.74 1.42 1.74
C TYR A 52 4.80 1.96 3.17
N LEU A 53 3.92 2.93 3.51
CA LEU A 53 3.82 3.44 4.87
C LEU A 53 3.29 2.36 5.82
N ILE A 54 2.20 1.70 5.44
CA ILE A 54 1.55 0.65 6.24
C ILE A 54 2.53 -0.51 6.48
N ALA A 55 3.18 -1.01 5.43
CA ALA A 55 4.14 -2.10 5.52
C ALA A 55 5.33 -1.74 6.43
N LYS A 56 5.87 -0.51 6.33
CA LYS A 56 6.94 -0.06 7.23
C LYS A 56 6.48 0.04 8.67
N LYS A 57 5.29 0.58 8.93
CA LYS A 57 4.73 0.66 10.29
C LYS A 57 4.54 -0.73 10.88
N PHE A 58 3.95 -1.65 10.12
CA PHE A 58 3.77 -3.03 10.52
C PHE A 58 5.10 -3.73 10.85
N VAL A 59 6.07 -3.68 9.94
CA VAL A 59 7.40 -4.30 10.14
C VAL A 59 8.18 -3.67 11.30
N ARG A 60 7.90 -2.42 11.67
CA ARG A 60 8.53 -1.72 12.81
C ARG A 60 7.80 -1.91 14.14
N ASP A 61 6.75 -2.74 14.19
CA ASP A 61 5.87 -2.92 15.35
C ASP A 61 5.11 -1.65 15.76
N GLU A 62 4.81 -0.79 14.79
CA GLU A 62 4.01 0.43 14.98
C GLU A 62 2.55 0.27 14.51
N LEU A 63 2.14 -0.95 14.16
CA LEU A 63 0.78 -1.28 13.78
C LEU A 63 0.50 -2.72 14.20
N ASP A 64 -0.54 -2.91 15.03
CA ASP A 64 -1.02 -4.23 15.43
C ASP A 64 -1.53 -5.02 14.20
N ALA A 65 -1.24 -6.32 14.18
CA ALA A 65 -1.60 -7.22 13.09
C ALA A 65 -3.12 -7.29 12.87
N SER A 66 -3.90 -7.21 13.95
CA SER A 66 -5.37 -7.12 13.90
C SER A 66 -5.89 -5.91 13.10
N LEU A 67 -5.11 -4.83 12.98
CA LEU A 67 -5.48 -3.62 12.24
C LEU A 67 -4.89 -3.58 10.83
N LEU A 68 -3.91 -4.44 10.51
CA LEU A 68 -3.21 -4.43 9.23
C LEU A 68 -4.18 -4.56 8.05
N ARG A 69 -5.16 -5.47 8.14
CA ARG A 69 -6.17 -5.66 7.08
C ARG A 69 -6.96 -4.38 6.83
N GLU A 70 -7.45 -3.74 7.89
CA GLU A 70 -8.25 -2.52 7.78
C GLU A 70 -7.40 -1.39 7.18
N ALA A 71 -6.16 -1.22 7.64
CA ALA A 71 -5.24 -0.23 7.10
C ALA A 71 -5.01 -0.39 5.60
N LEU A 72 -4.83 -1.63 5.12
CA LEU A 72 -4.63 -1.91 3.69
C LEU A 72 -5.89 -1.66 2.84
N LEU A 73 -7.08 -1.82 3.43
CA LEU A 73 -8.35 -1.55 2.76
C LEU A 73 -8.70 -0.07 2.61
N LEU A 74 -8.00 0.82 3.34
CA LEU A 74 -8.19 2.27 3.23
C LEU A 74 -7.56 2.86 1.96
N GLY A 75 -6.63 2.15 1.33
CA GLY A 75 -6.08 2.53 0.02
C GLY A 75 -7.08 2.29 -1.13
N ASP A 76 -6.77 2.82 -2.31
CA ASP A 76 -7.58 2.55 -3.50
C ASP A 76 -7.35 1.10 -3.97
N LEU A 77 -8.31 0.22 -3.67
CA LEU A 77 -8.27 -1.22 -3.95
C LEU A 77 -8.54 -1.51 -5.44
N GLY A 78 -7.61 -1.09 -6.29
CA GLY A 78 -7.59 -1.48 -7.69
C GLY A 78 -7.10 -2.92 -7.87
N ILE A 79 -7.31 -3.47 -9.07
CA ILE A 79 -6.63 -4.70 -9.50
C ILE A 79 -5.39 -4.30 -10.29
N GLN A 80 -4.26 -4.94 -10.01
CA GLN A 80 -3.03 -4.81 -10.78
C GLN A 80 -2.60 -6.17 -11.35
N TYR A 81 -2.07 -6.13 -12.56
CA TYR A 81 -1.46 -7.26 -13.23
C TYR A 81 0.04 -6.98 -13.39
N CYS A 82 0.87 -7.94 -12.99
CA CYS A 82 2.30 -7.96 -13.25
C CYS A 82 2.60 -9.06 -14.27
N PHE A 83 3.02 -8.66 -15.46
CA PHE A 83 3.44 -9.56 -16.54
C PHE A 83 4.93 -9.83 -16.39
N ARG A 84 5.34 -11.11 -16.46
CA ARG A 84 6.73 -11.52 -16.16
C ARG A 84 7.45 -12.21 -17.31
N SER A 85 6.72 -12.83 -18.23
CA SER A 85 7.30 -13.58 -19.35
C SER A 85 6.92 -12.96 -20.69
N GLU A 86 7.77 -13.19 -21.69
CA GLU A 86 7.52 -12.76 -23.08
C GLU A 86 6.18 -13.30 -23.59
N LYS A 87 5.91 -14.58 -23.37
CA LYS A 87 4.62 -15.23 -23.64
C LYS A 87 3.43 -14.47 -23.04
N ALA A 88 3.56 -13.90 -21.85
CA ALA A 88 2.48 -13.12 -21.24
C ALA A 88 2.24 -11.81 -21.98
N PHE A 89 3.30 -11.12 -22.40
CA PHE A 89 3.23 -9.89 -23.18
C PHE A 89 2.68 -10.12 -24.60
N GLU A 90 3.02 -11.24 -25.25
CA GLU A 90 2.47 -11.62 -26.56
C GLU A 90 0.96 -11.82 -26.56
N LYS A 91 0.36 -12.12 -25.40
CA LYS A 91 -1.09 -12.30 -25.26
C LYS A 91 -1.84 -11.01 -24.93
N ILE A 92 -1.15 -9.89 -24.76
CA ILE A 92 -1.81 -8.60 -24.55
C ILE A 92 -2.44 -8.16 -25.88
N ALA A 93 -3.76 -8.04 -25.88
CA ALA A 93 -4.52 -7.49 -26.98
C ALA A 93 -5.16 -6.17 -26.54
N GLN A 94 -5.07 -5.15 -27.40
CA GLN A 94 -5.76 -3.89 -27.17
C GLN A 94 -7.24 -4.07 -27.52
N THR A 95 -8.11 -3.88 -26.54
CA THR A 95 -9.54 -3.66 -26.80
C THR A 95 -9.74 -2.16 -26.97
N TYR A 96 -10.21 -1.73 -28.13
CA TYR A 96 -10.61 -0.35 -28.34
C TYR A 96 -11.93 -0.09 -27.63
N LEU A 97 -11.84 0.55 -26.47
CA LEU A 97 -12.99 1.18 -25.82
C LEU A 97 -13.00 2.65 -26.22
N PRO A 98 -14.19 3.25 -26.45
CA PRO A 98 -14.28 4.69 -26.65
C PRO A 98 -13.70 5.42 -25.44
N ILE A 99 -12.79 6.36 -25.69
CA ILE A 99 -12.22 7.21 -24.65
C ILE A 99 -13.21 8.36 -24.44
N GLU A 100 -13.63 8.57 -23.21
CA GLU A 100 -14.46 9.71 -22.81
C GLU A 100 -13.55 10.80 -22.21
N GLU A 101 -13.59 12.00 -22.78
CA GLU A 101 -12.95 13.16 -22.17
C GLU A 101 -13.75 13.59 -20.94
N VAL A 102 -13.05 13.84 -19.84
CA VAL A 102 -13.67 14.22 -18.57
C VAL A 102 -13.14 15.55 -18.07
N SER A 103 -14.01 16.33 -17.42
CA SER A 103 -13.61 17.60 -16.80
C SER A 103 -12.56 17.36 -15.72
N LYS A 104 -11.38 17.94 -15.93
CA LYS A 104 -10.28 17.89 -14.97
C LYS A 104 -10.70 18.42 -13.61
N ASP A 105 -11.43 19.53 -13.55
CA ASP A 105 -11.79 20.19 -12.30
C ASP A 105 -12.66 19.28 -11.42
N ILE A 106 -13.65 18.61 -12.02
CA ILE A 106 -14.52 17.66 -11.32
C ILE A 106 -13.74 16.44 -10.82
N TYR A 107 -12.92 15.82 -11.68
CA TYR A 107 -12.26 14.56 -11.33
C TYR A 107 -11.04 14.74 -10.44
N LEU A 108 -10.34 15.86 -10.54
CA LEU A 108 -9.24 16.23 -9.64
C LEU A 108 -9.76 16.49 -8.23
N GLU A 109 -10.86 17.22 -8.08
CA GLU A 109 -11.47 17.46 -6.77
C GLU A 109 -11.94 16.14 -6.13
N LYS A 110 -12.62 15.29 -6.91
CA LYS A 110 -13.02 13.95 -6.46
C LYS A 110 -11.83 13.08 -6.04
N TYR A 111 -10.74 13.13 -6.81
CA TYR A 111 -9.50 12.42 -6.47
C TYR A 111 -8.92 12.93 -5.14
N ASN A 112 -8.77 14.25 -4.99
CA ASN A 112 -8.23 14.86 -3.78
C ASN A 112 -9.09 14.56 -2.54
N CYS A 113 -10.41 14.58 -2.67
CA CYS A 113 -11.33 14.23 -1.58
C CYS A 113 -11.14 12.77 -1.12
N ARG A 114 -11.08 11.83 -2.06
CA ARG A 114 -10.82 10.41 -1.73
C ARG A 114 -9.45 10.22 -1.08
N ASP A 115 -8.41 10.83 -1.65
CA ASP A 115 -7.04 10.71 -1.19
C ASP A 115 -6.87 11.31 0.23
N ASN A 116 -7.49 12.47 0.49
CA ASN A 116 -7.51 13.08 1.82
C ASN A 116 -8.26 12.20 2.83
N ASN A 117 -9.46 11.71 2.49
CA ASN A 117 -10.23 10.86 3.39
C ASN A 117 -9.48 9.57 3.72
N ALA A 118 -8.86 8.91 2.74
CA ALA A 118 -8.05 7.71 2.96
C ALA A 118 -6.89 7.97 3.92
N ARG A 119 -6.18 9.10 3.76
CA ARG A 119 -5.08 9.47 4.66
C ARG A 119 -5.55 9.81 6.07
N THR A 120 -6.64 10.56 6.21
CA THR A 120 -7.22 10.89 7.51
C THR A 120 -7.64 9.63 8.24
N ASN A 121 -8.38 8.74 7.57
CA ASN A 121 -8.82 7.46 8.15
C ASN A 121 -7.63 6.59 8.56
N LEU A 122 -6.56 6.55 7.75
CA LEU A 122 -5.37 5.77 8.08
C LEU A 122 -4.66 6.33 9.32
N TYR A 123 -4.55 7.65 9.41
CA TYR A 123 -3.97 8.32 10.56
C TYR A 123 -4.80 8.05 11.82
N GLU A 124 -6.12 8.25 11.75
CA GLU A 124 -7.06 7.96 12.85
C GLU A 124 -6.99 6.49 13.29
N LEU A 125 -6.88 5.55 12.35
CA LEU A 125 -6.72 4.14 12.67
C LEU A 125 -5.42 3.86 13.43
N ILE A 126 -4.31 4.42 12.97
CA ILE A 126 -2.99 4.21 13.58
C ILE A 126 -2.91 4.83 14.98
N GLU A 127 -3.50 6.01 15.18
CA GLU A 127 -3.49 6.73 16.45
C GLU A 127 -4.64 6.32 17.39
N SER A 128 -5.55 5.44 16.94
CA SER A 128 -6.67 4.98 17.77
C SER A 128 -6.22 4.10 18.93
N ASP A 129 -7.03 4.07 19.99
CA ASP A 129 -6.86 3.16 21.14
C ASP A 129 -6.91 1.67 20.76
N ARG A 130 -7.36 1.35 19.53
CA ARG A 130 -7.35 -0.01 18.98
C ARG A 130 -5.93 -0.46 18.63
N ASN A 131 -5.02 0.46 18.33
CA ASN A 131 -3.62 0.17 18.06
C ASN A 131 -2.86 0.09 19.38
N THR A 132 -2.96 -1.04 20.05
CA THR A 132 -2.46 -1.25 21.41
C THR A 132 -0.96 -1.56 21.48
N PHE A 133 -0.32 -1.82 20.34
CA PHE A 133 1.04 -2.33 20.20
C PHE A 133 1.28 -3.67 20.92
N LYS A 134 0.20 -4.40 21.22
CA LYS A 134 0.25 -5.71 21.87
C LYS A 134 0.23 -6.84 20.87
N ASP A 135 -0.14 -6.65 19.62
CA ASP A 135 -0.22 -7.69 18.60
C ASP A 135 0.69 -7.39 17.41
N THR A 136 1.94 -7.09 17.72
CA THR A 136 2.90 -6.56 16.74
C THR A 136 3.65 -7.65 15.99
N PHE A 137 4.22 -7.30 14.83
CA PHE A 137 4.88 -8.25 13.92
C PHE A 137 5.95 -9.11 14.61
N SER A 138 6.73 -8.54 15.53
CA SER A 138 7.78 -9.27 16.25
C SER A 138 7.29 -10.46 17.10
N LYS A 139 5.98 -10.57 17.36
CA LYS A 139 5.39 -11.76 17.99
C LYS A 139 5.22 -12.95 17.04
N TYR A 140 5.29 -12.69 15.74
CA TYR A 140 5.08 -13.65 14.67
C TYR A 140 6.39 -14.11 14.03
N ILE A 141 7.55 -13.80 14.60
CA ILE A 141 8.86 -14.22 14.09
C ILE A 141 9.55 -15.18 15.05
#